data_AF-A0A0W1DQ09-F1
#
_entry.id   AF-A0A0W1DQ09-F1
#
_cell.length_a   1.000
_cell.length_b   1.000
_cell.length_c   1.000
_cell.angle_alpha   90.00
_cell.angle_beta   90.00
_cell.angle_gamma   90.00
#
_symmetry.space_group_name_H-M   'P 1'
#
loop_
_entity.id
_entity.type
_entity.pdbx_description
1 polymer ?
#
loop_
_entity_poly.entity_id
_entity_poly.type
_entity_poly.pdbx_seq_one_letter_code
_entity_poly.pdbx_strand_id
1 'polypeptide(L)' 'MGIIATIMNTATGQPLQQMSFGRMPKPWASFTLETGERVTAERIDVGKPAPGKFAAPVSVWVTLKPRG' A
#
# COMPACT_ATOMS: atom_id res chain seq x y z
N MET A 1 -16.73 4.25 -4.51
CA MET A 1 -16.13 3.58 -3.34
C MET A 1 -14.68 3.30 -3.64
N GLY A 2 -13.75 3.79 -2.81
CA GLY A 2 -12.32 3.59 -2.98
C GLY A 2 -11.80 2.49 -2.05
N ILE A 3 -10.64 1.94 -2.37
CA ILE A 3 -9.91 0.99 -1.54
C ILE A 3 -8.92 1.78 -0.72
N ILE A 4 -9.06 1.77 0.60
CA ILE A 4 -8.06 2.34 1.50
C ILE A 4 -7.00 1.27 1.72
N ALA A 5 -5.80 1.51 1.22
CA ALA A 5 -4.68 0.62 1.41
C ALA A 5 -3.61 1.26 2.31
N THR A 6 -3.02 0.45 3.17
CA THR A 6 -1.89 0.85 4.00
C THR A 6 -0.62 0.55 3.23
N ILE A 7 0.18 1.57 2.97
CA ILE A 7 1.49 1.42 2.34
C ILE A 7 2.47 0.96 3.42
N MET A 8 3.10 -0.18 3.19
CA MET A 8 4.05 -0.82 4.09
C MET A 8 5.45 -0.76 3.48
N ASN A 9 6.45 -0.44 4.29
CA ASN A 9 7.84 -0.52 3.86
C ASN A 9 8.33 -1.98 3.98
N THR A 10 8.76 -2.57 2.86
CA THR A 10 9.31 -3.93 2.84
C THR A 10 10.60 -4.04 3.66
N ALA A 11 11.42 -2.99 3.71
CA ALA A 11 12.70 -3.00 4.41
C ALA A 11 12.55 -2.91 5.94
N THR A 12 11.61 -2.11 6.44
CA THR A 12 11.43 -1.90 7.89
C THR A 12 10.27 -2.70 8.47
N GLY A 13 9.36 -3.22 7.65
CA GLY A 13 8.13 -3.88 8.10
C GLY A 13 7.09 -2.92 8.68
N GLN A 14 7.32 -1.60 8.59
CA GLN A 14 6.47 -0.59 9.22
C GLN A 14 5.49 0.05 8.22
N PRO A 15 4.30 0.48 8.68
CA PRO A 15 3.40 1.29 7.87
C PRO A 15 4.02 2.66 7.61
N LEU A 16 4.04 3.08 6.35
CA LEU A 16 4.49 4.40 5.93
C LEU A 16 3.35 5.40 5.97
N GLN A 17 2.23 5.06 5.32
CA GLN A 17 1.04 5.92 5.21
C GLN A 17 -0.18 5.11 4.76
N GLN A 18 -1.36 5.71 4.79
CA GLN A 18 -2.55 5.17 4.13
C GLN A 18 -2.82 5.94 2.84
N MET A 19 -3.33 5.26 1.82
CA MET A 19 -3.66 5.87 0.54
C MET A 19 -4.96 5.28 0.00
N SER A 20 -5.83 6.16 -0.49
CA SER A 20 -7.08 5.75 -1.15
C SER A 20 -6.83 5.53 -2.64
N PHE A 21 -7.09 4.32 -3.11
CA PHE A 21 -7.06 3.97 -4.52
C PHE A 21 -8.48 3.90 -5.09
N GLY A 22 -8.67 4.40 -6.31
CA GLY A 22 -9.98 4.29 -6.99
C GLY A 22 -10.32 2.87 -7.43
N ARG A 23 -9.31 2.00 -7.55
CA ARG A 23 -9.42 0.58 -7.93
C ARG A 23 -8.37 -0.23 -7.18
N MET A 24 -8.47 -1.55 -7.23
CA MET A 24 -7.45 -2.44 -6.66
C MET A 24 -6.09 -2.11 -7.29
N PRO A 25 -5.07 -1.74 -6.49
CA PRO A 25 -3.74 -1.55 -7.02
C PRO A 25 -3.25 -2.88 -7.63
N LYS A 26 -2.42 -2.81 -8.67
CA LYS A 26 -1.76 -3.99 -9.23
C LYS A 26 -0.41 -4.20 -8.52
N PRO A 27 0.03 -5.44 -8.34
CA PRO A 27 1.45 -5.70 -8.13
C PRO A 27 2.23 -4.97 -9.22
N TRP A 28 3.29 -4.26 -8.86
CA TRP A 28 4.14 -3.46 -9.75
C TRP A 28 3.56 -2.11 -10.21
N ALA A 29 2.43 -1.67 -9.63
CA ALA A 29 1.96 -0.31 -9.83
C ALA A 29 2.94 0.69 -9.21
N SER A 30 3.36 1.70 -9.97
CA SER A 30 4.10 2.84 -9.42
C SER A 30 3.15 3.95 -9.00
N PHE A 31 3.38 4.52 -7.83
CA PHE A 31 2.66 5.68 -7.31
C PHE A 31 3.61 6.57 -6.51
N THR A 32 3.19 7.81 -6.29
CA THR A 32 3.95 8.78 -5.50
C THR A 32 3.42 8.79 -4.08
N LEU A 33 4.31 8.62 -3.11
CA LEU A 33 4.01 8.78 -1.68
C LEU A 33 3.74 10.25 -1.34
N GLU A 34 3.15 10.50 -0.18
CA GLU A 34 2.97 11.86 0.34
C GLU A 34 4.31 12.57 0.59
N THR A 35 5.38 11.79 0.80
CA THR A 35 6.76 12.29 0.90
C THR A 35 7.32 12.82 -0.42
N GLY A 36 6.61 12.62 -1.54
CA GLY A 36 7.06 12.95 -2.90
C GLY A 36 7.91 11.85 -3.54
N GLU A 37 8.14 10.73 -2.87
CA GLU A 37 8.92 9.62 -3.40
C GLU A 37 8.08 8.74 -4.33
N ARG A 38 8.59 8.47 -5.53
CA ARG A 38 7.97 7.52 -6.45
C ARG A 38 8.39 6.11 -6.07
N VAL A 39 7.42 5.32 -5.62
CA VAL A 39 7.61 3.93 -5.24
C VAL A 39 6.89 3.00 -6.20
N THR A 40 7.30 1.74 -6.22
CA THR A 40 6.65 0.67 -6.97
C THR A 40 6.16 -0.39 -5.98
N ALA A 41 4.89 -0.77 -6.08
CA ALA A 41 4.33 -1.88 -5.32
C ALA A 41 5.07 -3.17 -5.67
N GLU A 42 5.67 -3.83 -4.69
CA GLU A 42 6.27 -5.15 -4.90
C GLU A 42 5.23 -6.24 -4.78
N ARG A 43 4.39 -6.15 -3.74
CA ARG A 43 3.32 -7.09 -3.46
C ARG A 43 2.16 -6.38 -2.80
N ILE A 44 0.99 -6.98 -2.94
CA ILE A 44 -0.25 -6.51 -2.33
C ILE A 44 -0.79 -7.66 -1.51
N ASP A 45 -0.95 -7.41 -0.22
CA ASP A 45 -1.59 -8.31 0.72
C ASP A 45 -3.02 -7.83 0.95
N VAL A 46 -3.97 -8.76 0.88
CA VAL A 46 -5.39 -8.48 1.10
C VAL A 46 -5.80 -9.36 2.25
N GLY A 47 -5.93 -8.73 3.42
CA GLY A 47 -6.28 -9.45 4.63
C GLY A 47 -7.74 -9.85 4.66
N LYS A 48 -8.07 -10.78 5.55
CA LYS A 48 -9.45 -11.12 5.86
C LYS A 48 -10.10 -9.93 6.59
N PRO A 49 -11.29 -9.48 6.18
CA PRO A 49 -12.01 -8.45 6.93
C PRO A 49 -12.32 -8.97 8.34
N ALA A 50 -12.22 -8.07 9.33
CA ALA A 50 -12.60 -8.38 10.69
C ALA A 50 -14.09 -8.79 10.76
N PRO A 51 -14.50 -9.70 11.66
CA PRO A 51 -15.90 -10.04 11.85
C PRO A 51 -16.77 -8.78 12.02
N GLY A 52 -17.83 -8.65 11.22
CA GLY A 52 -18.69 -7.47 11.22
C GLY A 52 -18.24 -6.29 10.33
N LYS A 53 -17.08 -6.39 9.66
CA LYS A 53 -16.63 -5.43 8.64
C LYS A 53 -16.71 -6.05 7.24
N PHE A 54 -17.13 -5.25 6.25
CA PHE A 54 -17.20 -5.68 4.85
C PHE A 54 -15.92 -5.33 4.06
N ALA A 55 -15.19 -4.29 4.48
CA ALA A 55 -13.97 -3.86 3.82
C ALA A 55 -12.76 -4.69 4.27
N ALA A 56 -12.13 -5.38 3.33
CA ALA A 56 -10.87 -6.07 3.55
C ALA A 56 -9.73 -5.05 3.73
N PRO A 57 -8.84 -5.21 4.73
CA PRO A 57 -7.64 -4.40 4.81
C PRO A 57 -6.70 -4.75 3.66
N VAL A 58 -6.22 -3.73 2.96
CA VAL A 58 -5.24 -3.89 1.88
C VAL A 58 -3.91 -3.32 2.36
N SER A 59 -2.84 -4.09 2.24
CA SER A 59 -1.48 -3.68 2.56
C SER A 59 -0.62 -3.74 1.28
N VAL A 60 -0.13 -2.59 0.85
CA VAL A 60 0.72 -2.48 -0.33
C VAL A 60 2.16 -2.35 0.13
N TRP A 61 2.97 -3.35 -0.17
CA TRP A 61 4.37 -3.37 0.22
C TRP A 61 5.23 -2.71 -0.86
N VAL A 62 6.06 -1.78 -0.43
CA VAL A 62 6.95 -1.01 -1.29
C VAL A 62 8.35 -0.99 -0.69
N THR A 63 9.35 -1.01 -1.57
CA THR A 63 10.72 -0.69 -1.19
C THR A 63 10.99 0.76 -1.55
N LEU A 64 11.41 1.56 -0.56
CA LEU A 64 11.88 2.92 -0.81
C LEU A 64 13.22 2.83 -1.54
N LYS A 65 13.35 3.53 -2.67
CA LYS A 65 14.65 3.71 -3.28
C LYS A 65 15.47 4.62 -2.38
N PRO A 66 16.71 4.26 -2.01
CA PRO A 66 17.58 5.19 -1.31
C PRO A 66 17.75 6.45 -2.17
N ARG A 67 17.51 7.63 -1.57
CA ARG A 67 17.98 8.89 -2.13
C ARG A 67 19.50 8.84 -2.14
N GLY A 68 20.07 8.51 -3.30
CA GLY A 68 21.50 8.70 -3.59
C GLY A 68 21.81 10.16 -3.85
#